data_AF-A0A968WFS8-F1
#
_entry.id   AF-A0A968WFS8-F1
#
_cell.length_a   1.000
_cell.length_b   1.000
_cell.length_c   1.000
_cell.angle_alpha   90.00
_cell.angle_beta   90.00
_cell.angle_gamma   90.00
#
_symmetry.space_group_name_H-M   'P 1'
#
loop_
_entity.id
_entity.type
_entity.pdbx_description
1 polymer ?
#
loop_
_entity_poly.entity_id
_entity_poly.type
_entity_poly.pdbx_seq_one_letter_code
_entity_poly.pdbx_strand_id
1 'polypeptide(L)'
;SADEDDYGNSWKGATSLGDPRVRKIVSLYEQYDVDMVFFGHLHTYQRTLPIRNNRVNKQNGVIYVQGGGGGGNLEDFAPSRAWFSAKTYRGHHYFLITVFENELNFKMYDTEGRLKDYLDLKK
;
A
#
# COMPACT_ATOMS: atom_id res chain seq x y z
N SER A 1 0.25 3.41 8.04
CA SER A 1 1.52 3.83 7.43
C SER A 1 2.64 2.95 7.99
N ALA A 2 3.57 2.53 7.13
CA ALA A 2 4.82 1.88 7.54
C ALA A 2 6.04 2.80 7.39
N ASP A 3 5.80 4.09 7.18
CA ASP A 3 6.78 5.15 7.27
C ASP A 3 7.26 5.37 8.72
N GLU A 4 8.43 5.99 8.86
CA GLU A 4 9.10 6.17 10.14
C GLU A 4 8.63 7.37 10.98
N ASP A 5 8.14 8.47 10.40
CA ASP A 5 7.92 9.72 11.15
C ASP A 5 6.70 10.60 10.76
N ASP A 6 6.09 10.43 9.58
CA ASP A 6 4.95 11.25 9.12
C ASP A 6 3.67 11.05 9.95
N TYR A 7 3.54 9.90 10.61
CA TYR A 7 2.37 9.54 11.42
C TYR A 7 2.73 9.26 12.88
N GLY A 8 3.80 9.89 13.35
CA GLY A 8 4.42 9.73 14.66
C GLY A 8 5.80 9.10 14.55
N ASN A 9 6.65 9.29 15.56
CA ASN A 9 8.02 8.78 15.56
C ASN A 9 8.06 7.28 15.91
N SER A 10 8.18 6.44 14.89
CA SER A 10 8.22 4.97 15.00
C SER A 10 9.43 4.42 15.76
N TRP A 11 10.51 5.21 15.90
CA TRP A 11 11.68 4.88 16.69
C TRP A 11 11.47 5.06 18.20
N LYS A 12 10.46 5.85 18.59
CA LYS A 12 10.18 6.17 20.00
C LYS A 12 8.90 5.52 20.53
N GLY A 13 8.00 5.05 19.67
CA GLY A 13 6.76 4.41 20.12
C GLY A 13 5.83 4.01 18.99
N ALA A 14 4.61 3.60 19.38
CA ALA A 14 3.57 3.22 18.44
C ALA A 14 3.15 4.42 17.59
N THR A 15 3.09 4.23 16.26
CA THR A 15 2.57 5.26 15.36
C THR A 15 1.05 5.21 15.32
N SER A 16 0.44 6.29 14.86
CA SER A 16 -1.00 6.29 14.66
C SER A 16 -1.39 5.26 13.60
N LEU A 17 -0.53 4.95 12.62
CA LEU A 17 -0.76 4.17 11.39
C LEU A 17 -1.47 4.93 10.25
N GLY A 18 -1.39 6.26 10.20
CA GLY A 18 -1.98 7.10 9.12
C GLY A 18 -2.87 8.23 9.67
N ASP A 19 -3.43 9.10 8.83
CA ASP A 19 -4.30 10.19 9.32
C ASP A 19 -5.65 9.62 9.86
N PRO A 20 -6.00 9.82 11.15
CA PRO A 20 -7.27 9.36 11.73
C PRO A 20 -8.52 9.93 11.05
N ARG A 21 -8.44 11.10 10.42
CA ARG A 21 -9.55 11.72 9.68
C ARG A 21 -9.81 10.97 8.39
N VAL A 22 -8.76 10.58 7.67
CA VAL A 22 -8.85 9.81 6.43
C VAL A 22 -9.39 8.41 6.70
N ARG A 23 -9.02 7.77 7.82
CA ARG A 23 -9.49 6.41 8.15
C ARG A 23 -11.00 6.24 8.20
N LYS A 24 -11.77 7.32 8.40
CA LYS A 24 -13.24 7.26 8.40
C LYS A 24 -13.79 6.72 7.07
N ILE A 25 -13.10 6.99 5.95
CA ILE A 25 -13.51 6.53 4.62
C ILE A 25 -13.29 5.02 4.40
N VAL A 26 -12.43 4.36 5.21
CA VAL A 26 -12.12 2.92 5.06
C VAL A 26 -13.38 2.07 5.18
N SER A 27 -14.29 2.45 6.07
CA SER A 27 -15.57 1.76 6.22
C SER A 27 -16.40 1.74 4.93
N LEU A 28 -16.32 2.80 4.12
CA LEU A 28 -16.99 2.87 2.82
C LEU A 28 -16.31 1.96 1.80
N TYR A 29 -14.98 1.91 1.77
CA TYR A 29 -14.26 0.98 0.88
C TYR A 29 -14.63 -0.47 1.16
N GLU A 30 -14.71 -0.84 2.44
CA GLU A 30 -15.13 -2.18 2.85
C GLU A 30 -16.63 -2.43 2.60
N GLN A 31 -17.50 -1.42 2.73
CA GLN A 31 -18.93 -1.54 2.47
C GLN A 31 -19.25 -1.77 0.99
N TYR A 32 -18.51 -1.13 0.09
CA TYR A 32 -18.70 -1.21 -1.36
C TYR A 32 -17.75 -2.20 -2.04
N ASP A 33 -17.12 -3.09 -1.26
CA ASP A 33 -16.24 -4.16 -1.74
C ASP A 33 -15.14 -3.67 -2.72
N VAL A 34 -14.53 -2.52 -2.43
CA VAL A 34 -13.43 -1.97 -3.23
C VAL A 34 -12.26 -2.95 -3.24
N ASP A 35 -11.78 -3.32 -4.42
CA ASP A 35 -10.67 -4.27 -4.55
C ASP A 35 -9.33 -3.66 -4.15
N MET A 36 -9.04 -2.45 -4.64
CA MET A 36 -7.74 -1.80 -4.47
C MET A 36 -7.85 -0.28 -4.34
N VAL A 37 -7.07 0.29 -3.43
CA VAL A 37 -6.96 1.74 -3.20
C VAL A 37 -5.53 2.19 -3.42
N PHE A 38 -5.32 3.16 -4.30
CA PHE A 38 -4.02 3.75 -4.59
C PHE A 38 -3.88 5.12 -3.93
N PHE A 39 -2.72 5.39 -3.35
CA PHE A 39 -2.40 6.68 -2.74
C PHE A 39 -0.90 6.96 -2.78
N GLY A 40 -0.52 8.23 -2.63
CA GLY A 40 0.87 8.69 -2.64
C GLY A 40 1.28 9.28 -1.29
N HIS A 41 1.80 10.51 -1.34
CA HIS A 41 2.39 11.25 -0.22
C HIS A 41 3.73 10.70 0.25
N LEU A 42 3.77 9.43 0.67
CA LEU A 42 4.99 8.80 1.16
C LEU A 42 5.86 8.35 -0.01
N HIS A 43 7.09 8.85 -0.11
CA HIS A 43 8.01 8.64 -1.23
C HIS A 43 8.69 7.26 -1.23
N THR A 44 7.92 6.22 -0.96
CA THR A 44 8.29 4.82 -1.02
C THR A 44 7.16 4.00 -1.66
N TYR A 45 7.41 2.71 -1.90
CA TYR A 45 6.39 1.74 -2.29
C TYR A 45 5.97 0.89 -1.09
N GLN A 46 4.66 0.70 -0.92
CA GLN A 46 4.11 -0.34 -0.06
C GLN A 46 2.84 -0.92 -0.68
N ARG A 47 2.69 -2.25 -0.59
CA ARG A 47 1.41 -2.94 -0.81
C ARG A 47 1.03 -3.72 0.44
N THR A 48 -0.22 -3.63 0.83
CA THR A 48 -0.75 -4.36 1.98
C THR A 48 -1.19 -5.79 1.59
N LEU A 49 -1.31 -6.65 2.59
CA LEU A 49 -2.22 -7.79 2.54
C LEU A 49 -3.65 -7.26 2.40
N PRO A 50 -4.62 -8.03 1.86
CA PRO A 50 -6.03 -7.63 1.87
C PRO A 50 -6.53 -7.41 3.30
N ILE A 51 -7.11 -6.24 3.58
CA ILE A 51 -7.57 -5.84 4.92
C ILE A 51 -9.08 -5.62 4.93
N ARG A 52 -9.76 -6.17 5.94
CA ARG A 52 -11.15 -5.82 6.27
C ARG A 52 -11.34 -5.84 7.78
N ASN A 53 -12.10 -4.92 8.36
CA ASN A 53 -12.34 -4.87 9.82
C ASN A 53 -11.03 -4.91 10.62
N ASN A 54 -10.02 -4.14 10.19
CA ASN A 54 -8.70 -4.02 10.83
C ASN A 54 -7.96 -5.36 11.04
N ARG A 55 -8.16 -6.32 10.14
CA ARG A 55 -7.45 -7.61 10.13
C ARG A 55 -7.22 -8.08 8.70
N VAL A 56 -6.27 -8.98 8.51
CA VAL A 56 -6.06 -9.62 7.21
C VAL A 56 -7.28 -10.47 6.87
N ASN A 57 -7.88 -10.21 5.71
CA ASN A 57 -8.98 -10.99 5.15
C ASN A 57 -8.74 -11.21 3.67
N LYS A 58 -8.20 -12.38 3.30
CA LYS A 58 -7.75 -12.66 1.93
C LYS A 58 -8.87 -12.70 0.90
N GLN A 59 -10.11 -12.98 1.32
CA GLN A 59 -11.25 -13.15 0.42
C GLN A 59 -11.92 -11.81 0.11
N ASN A 60 -12.17 -11.01 1.14
CA ASN A 60 -13.06 -9.84 1.05
C ASN A 60 -12.37 -8.54 1.49
N GLY A 61 -11.05 -8.55 1.65
CA GLY A 61 -10.27 -7.40 2.08
C GLY A 61 -9.86 -6.48 0.93
N VAL A 62 -9.80 -5.18 1.25
CA VAL A 62 -9.30 -4.14 0.36
C VAL A 62 -7.77 -4.19 0.36
N ILE A 63 -7.16 -4.09 -0.82
CA ILE A 63 -5.70 -3.98 -0.96
C ILE A 63 -5.32 -2.51 -1.08
N TYR A 64 -4.39 -2.05 -0.24
CA TYR A 64 -3.91 -0.68 -0.28
C TYR A 64 -2.52 -0.65 -0.92
N VAL A 65 -2.35 0.21 -1.91
CA VAL A 65 -1.08 0.41 -2.64
C VAL A 65 -0.64 1.85 -2.49
N GLN A 66 0.44 2.04 -1.72
CA GLN A 66 1.16 3.28 -1.62
C GLN A 66 2.21 3.35 -2.73
N GLY A 67 2.14 4.39 -3.55
CA GLY A 67 3.03 4.62 -4.69
C GLY A 67 3.51 6.05 -4.82
N GLY A 68 4.21 6.56 -3.81
CA GLY A 68 4.71 7.94 -3.84
C GLY A 68 6.13 8.10 -4.37
N GLY A 69 6.83 7.01 -4.73
CA GLY A 69 8.22 7.05 -5.23
C GLY A 69 8.40 7.60 -6.65
N GLY A 70 7.52 8.47 -7.16
CA GLY A 70 7.50 8.89 -8.56
C GLY A 70 8.63 9.84 -9.01
N GLY A 71 9.46 10.35 -8.09
CA GLY A 71 10.59 11.22 -8.44
C GLY A 71 11.08 12.18 -7.34
N GLY A 72 10.33 12.34 -6.24
CA GLY A 72 10.75 13.13 -5.08
C GLY A 72 11.77 12.41 -4.18
N ASN A 73 12.34 13.11 -3.20
CA ASN A 73 13.29 12.52 -2.25
C ASN A 73 12.69 11.30 -1.55
N LEU A 74 13.40 10.16 -1.56
CA LEU A 74 12.92 8.92 -0.98
C LEU A 74 12.97 8.97 0.56
N GLU A 75 11.87 8.60 1.19
CA GLU A 75 11.75 8.40 2.64
C GLU A 75 12.25 7.01 3.07
N ASP A 76 12.34 6.79 4.38
CA ASP A 76 12.76 5.52 4.98
C ASP A 76 11.58 4.82 5.67
N PHE A 77 11.68 3.50 5.83
CA PHE A 77 10.66 2.72 6.51
C PHE A 77 10.88 2.73 8.01
N ALA A 78 9.80 2.59 8.78
CA ALA A 78 9.86 2.31 10.20
C ALA A 78 10.76 1.08 10.49
N PRO A 79 11.47 1.03 11.65
CA PRO A 79 12.36 -0.07 12.01
C PRO A 79 11.64 -1.40 12.18
N SER A 80 10.33 -1.37 12.37
CA SER A 80 9.49 -2.56 12.50
C SER A 80 8.51 -2.63 11.33
N ARG A 81 8.33 -3.86 10.81
CA ARG A 81 7.41 -4.10 9.71
C ARG A 81 5.97 -4.05 10.22
N ALA A 82 5.14 -3.23 9.58
CA ALA A 82 3.70 -3.19 9.87
C ALA A 82 3.03 -4.54 9.57
N TRP A 83 2.12 -4.98 10.45
CA TRP A 83 1.44 -6.28 10.39
C TRP A 83 0.68 -6.52 9.07
N PHE A 84 0.21 -5.45 8.43
CA PHE A 84 -0.53 -5.51 7.18
C PHE A 84 0.36 -5.49 5.94
N SER A 85 1.68 -5.30 6.07
CA SER A 85 2.56 -5.06 4.94
C SER A 85 2.84 -6.35 4.16
N ALA A 86 2.41 -6.45 2.90
CA ALA A 86 2.75 -7.57 2.02
C ALA A 86 4.11 -7.35 1.35
N LYS A 87 4.33 -6.16 0.78
CA LYS A 87 5.56 -5.77 0.09
C LYS A 87 5.93 -4.33 0.40
N THR A 88 7.23 -4.07 0.52
CA THR A 88 7.80 -2.72 0.57
C THR A 88 8.95 -2.61 -0.43
N TYR A 89 9.19 -1.41 -0.93
CA TYR A 89 10.37 -1.10 -1.75
C TYR A 89 10.72 0.39 -1.63
N ARG A 90 12.00 0.67 -1.39
CA ARG A 90 12.54 2.03 -1.39
C ARG A 90 13.29 2.24 -2.70
N GLY A 91 12.79 3.15 -3.52
CA GLY A 91 13.32 3.42 -4.86
C GLY A 91 12.25 4.02 -5.75
N HIS A 92 12.67 4.66 -6.82
CA HIS A 92 11.76 5.18 -7.82
C HIS A 92 11.10 4.05 -8.61
N HIS A 93 9.80 4.19 -8.84
CA HIS A 93 9.00 3.11 -9.42
C HIS A 93 7.76 3.63 -10.14
N TYR A 94 7.15 2.76 -10.92
CA TYR A 94 5.87 2.96 -11.58
C TYR A 94 5.08 1.64 -11.60
N PHE A 95 3.77 1.75 -11.86
CA PHE A 95 2.87 0.60 -11.94
C PHE A 95 2.33 0.43 -13.35
N LEU A 96 2.10 -0.81 -13.73
CA LEU A 96 1.26 -1.19 -14.85
C LEU A 96 0.11 -2.04 -14.33
N ILE A 97 -1.11 -1.67 -14.72
CA ILE A 97 -2.33 -2.38 -14.35
C ILE A 97 -3.04 -2.74 -15.64
N THR A 98 -3.23 -4.03 -15.86
CA THR A 98 -4.03 -4.56 -16.96
C THR A 98 -5.29 -5.16 -16.36
N VAL A 99 -6.45 -4.76 -16.88
CA VAL A 99 -7.75 -5.31 -16.50
C VAL A 99 -8.38 -5.93 -17.72
N PHE A 100 -8.79 -7.19 -17.61
CA PHE A 100 -9.51 -7.91 -18.66
C PHE A 100 -10.55 -8.84 -18.02
N GLU A 101 -11.81 -8.69 -18.44
CA GLU A 101 -12.95 -9.38 -17.83
C GLU A 101 -12.97 -9.24 -16.30
N ASN A 102 -12.80 -10.35 -15.58
CA ASN A 102 -12.77 -10.41 -14.14
C ASN A 102 -11.36 -10.58 -13.56
N GLU A 103 -10.32 -10.31 -14.36
CA GLU A 103 -8.93 -10.44 -13.99
C GLU A 103 -8.23 -9.08 -13.98
N LEU A 104 -7.42 -8.83 -12.94
CA LEU A 104 -6.54 -7.67 -12.81
C LEU A 104 -5.11 -8.17 -12.58
N ASN A 105 -4.21 -7.80 -13.49
CA ASN A 105 -2.77 -7.98 -13.33
C ASN A 105 -2.13 -6.66 -12.92
N PHE A 106 -1.61 -6.61 -11.71
CA PHE A 106 -0.83 -5.49 -11.20
C PHE A 106 0.66 -5.85 -11.23
N LYS A 107 1.49 -4.95 -11.75
CA LYS A 107 2.94 -5.06 -11.72
C LYS A 107 3.57 -3.74 -11.32
N MET A 108 4.58 -3.81 -10.47
CA MET A 108 5.42 -2.68 -10.07
C MET A 108 6.84 -2.90 -10.57
N TYR A 109 7.36 -1.90 -11.27
CA TYR A 109 8.71 -1.88 -11.82
C TYR A 109 9.51 -0.74 -11.20
N ASP A 110 10.82 -0.95 -11.04
CA ASP A 110 11.73 0.17 -10.81
C ASP A 110 12.05 0.92 -12.12
N THR A 111 12.80 2.02 -12.01
CA THR A 111 13.18 2.85 -13.17
C THR A 111 14.13 2.18 -14.15
N GLU A 112 14.71 1.02 -13.81
CA GLU A 112 15.49 0.19 -14.74
C GLU A 112 14.62 -0.84 -15.47
N GLY A 113 13.30 -0.83 -15.24
CA GLY A 113 12.36 -1.79 -15.83
C GLY A 113 12.39 -3.17 -15.17
N ARG A 114 12.99 -3.31 -13.97
CA ARG A 114 13.04 -4.59 -13.25
C ARG A 114 11.77 -4.76 -12.43
N LEU A 115 11.11 -5.91 -12.58
CA LEU A 115 9.92 -6.23 -11.79
C LEU A 115 10.28 -6.36 -10.30
N LYS A 116 9.60 -5.59 -9.44
CA LYS A 116 9.81 -5.64 -7.97
C LYS A 116 8.62 -6.21 -7.23
N ASP A 117 7.42 -6.04 -7.75
CA ASP A 117 6.21 -6.64 -7.19
C ASP A 117 5.18 -6.96 -8.27
N TYR A 118 4.34 -7.95 -7.99
CA TYR A 118 3.21 -8.29 -8.82
C TYR A 118 2.06 -8.86 -7.98
N LEU A 119 0.86 -8.76 -8.53
CA LEU A 119 -0.35 -9.31 -7.94
C LEU A 119 -1.36 -9.61 -9.06
N ASP A 120 -1.91 -10.81 -9.04
CA ASP A 120 -3.05 -11.19 -9.86
C ASP A 120 -4.29 -11.26 -8.97
N LEU A 121 -5.37 -10.60 -9.40
CA LEU A 121 -6.68 -10.68 -8.77
C LEU A 121 -7.68 -11.24 -9.76
N LYS A 122 -8.53 -12.14 -9.28
CA LYS A 122 -9.66 -12.70 -10.03
C LYS A 122 -10.93 -12.54 -9.20
N LYS A 123 -12.00 -12.05 -9.83
CA LYS A 123 -13.28 -11.74 -9.17
C LYS A 123 -14.45 -12.53 -9.74
#